data_AF-A0A956I189-F1
#
_entry.id   AF-A0A956I189-F1
#
_cell.length_a   1.000
_cell.length_b   1.000
_cell.length_c   1.000
_cell.angle_alpha   90.00
_cell.angle_beta   90.00
_cell.angle_gamma   90.00
#
_symmetry.space_group_name_H-M   'P 1'
#
loop_
_entity.id
_entity.type
_entity.pdbx_description
1 polymer ?
#
loop_
_entity_poly.entity_id
_entity_poly.type
_entity_poly.pdbx_seq_one_letter_code
_entity_poly.pdbx_strand_id
1 'polypeptide(L)' 'MARKKISTTIYITPEQNERLKLLNQRTKVPIAVYIREGIDMVLEKYKDELPGQLTLDGAGRSEQ' A
#
# COMPACT_ATOMS: atom_id res chain seq x y z
N MET A 1 9.10 14.73 -6.76
CA MET A 1 8.93 15.36 -5.43
C MET A 1 8.87 14.27 -4.37
N ALA A 2 9.55 14.43 -3.23
CA ALA A 2 9.59 13.39 -2.20
C ALA A 2 8.16 13.09 -1.67
N ARG A 3 7.70 11.85 -1.82
CA ARG A 3 6.37 11.42 -1.36
C ARG A 3 6.33 11.54 0.16
N LYS A 4 5.62 12.56 0.68
CA LYS A 4 5.51 12.80 2.13
C LYS A 4 4.82 11.59 2.77
N LYS A 5 5.49 10.93 3.72
CA LYS A 5 4.89 9.81 4.46
C LYS A 5 3.82 10.37 5.41
N ILE A 6 2.62 9.79 5.36
CA ILE A 6 1.52 10.10 6.28
C ILE A 6 1.44 8.96 7.29
N SER A 7 1.41 9.29 8.59
CA SER A 7 1.15 8.33 9.65
C SER A 7 -0.35 8.26 9.90
N THR A 8 -0.92 7.06 9.83
CA THR A 8 -2.37 6.85 9.99
C THR A 8 -2.63 5.72 10.97
N THR A 9 -3.56 5.93 11.90
CA THR A 9 -4.07 4.91 12.82
C THR A 9 -5.28 4.23 12.17
N ILE A 10 -5.31 2.89 12.18
CA ILE A 10 -6.42 2.11 11.64
C ILE A 10 -6.95 1.13 12.69
N TYR A 11 -8.23 0.77 12.59
CA TYR A 11 -8.82 -0.32 13.36
C TYR A 11 -8.71 -1.63 12.58
N ILE A 12 -8.30 -2.69 13.27
CA ILE A 12 -8.27 -4.06 12.76
C ILE A 12 -8.85 -4.99 13.81
N THR A 13 -9.28 -6.18 13.39
CA THR A 13 -9.75 -7.20 14.32
C THR A 13 -8.60 -7.79 15.15
N PRO A 14 -8.87 -8.34 16.35
CA PRO A 14 -7.85 -9.03 17.15
C PRO A 14 -7.14 -10.15 16.39
N GLU A 15 -7.90 -10.94 15.63
CA GLU A 15 -7.37 -12.04 14.82
C GLU A 15 -6.41 -11.55 13.72
N GLN A 16 -6.74 -10.44 13.05
CA GLN A 16 -5.83 -9.84 12.07
C GLN A 16 -4.53 -9.39 12.72
N ASN A 17 -4.59 -8.79 13.92
CA ASN A 17 -3.41 -8.39 14.67
C ASN A 17 -2.51 -9.58 15.03
N GLU A 18 -3.10 -10.68 15.51
CA GLU A 18 -2.34 -11.90 15.84
C GLU A 18 -1.66 -12.51 14.60
N ARG A 19 -2.39 -12.62 13.49
CA ARG A 19 -1.86 -13.12 12.22
C ARG A 19 -0.72 -12.25 11.68
N LEU A 20 -0.85 -10.92 11.74
CA LEU A 20 0.18 -9.98 11.31
C LEU A 20 1.43 -10.05 12.19
N LYS A 21 1.28 -10.21 13.51
CA LYS A 21 2.41 -10.43 14.42
C LYS A 21 3.15 -11.72 14.11
N LEU A 22 2.43 -12.83 13.90
CA LEU A 22 3.03 -14.10 13.50
C LEU A 22 3.80 -13.97 12.18
N LEU A 23 3.21 -13.27 11.20
CA LEU A 23 3.83 -13.04 9.91
C LEU A 23 5.13 -12.23 10.05
N ASN A 24 5.11 -11.14 10.82
CA ASN A 24 6.30 -10.36 11.14
C ASN A 24 7.38 -11.20 11.84
N GLN A 25 7.01 -12.05 12.81
CA GLN A 25 7.96 -12.88 13.53
C GLN A 25 8.69 -13.87 12.61
N ARG A 26 7.98 -14.45 11.63
CA ARG A 26 8.53 -15.42 10.67
C ARG A 26 9.37 -14.77 9.59
N THR A 27 8.93 -13.65 9.04
CA THR A 27 9.56 -13.02 7.86
C THR A 27 10.56 -11.92 8.20
N LYS A 28 10.48 -11.39 9.43
CA LYS A 28 11.18 -10.18 9.89
C LYS A 28 10.79 -8.91 9.14
N VAL A 29 9.74 -8.95 8.33
CA VAL A 29 9.21 -7.79 7.62
C VAL A 29 8.26 -7.01 8.54
N PRO A 30 8.38 -5.67 8.67
CA PRO A 30 7.51 -4.87 9.51
C PRO A 30 6.02 -4.98 9.11
N ILE A 31 5.12 -5.02 10.10
CA ILE A 31 3.66 -5.12 9.88
C ILE A 31 3.13 -4.02 8.95
N ALA A 32 3.69 -2.81 9.03
CA ALA A 32 3.31 -1.68 8.18
C ALA A 32 3.62 -1.88 6.69
N VAL A 33 4.49 -2.83 6.33
CA VAL A 33 4.70 -3.22 4.92
C VAL A 33 3.49 -4.00 4.43
N TYR A 34 3.06 -5.02 5.15
CA TYR A 34 1.88 -5.83 4.80
C TYR A 34 0.57 -5.04 4.76
N ILE A 35 0.40 -4.09 5.69
CA ILE A 35 -0.78 -3.21 5.66
C ILE A 35 -0.80 -2.40 4.36
N ARG A 36 0.35 -1.85 3.93
CA ARG A 36 0.44 -1.09 2.68
C ARG A 36 0.25 -1.97 1.45
N GLU A 37 0.85 -3.16 1.44
CA GLU A 37 0.63 -4.14 0.37
C GLU A 37 -0.86 -4.49 0.24
N GLY A 38 -1.55 -4.70 1.36
CA GLY A 38 -3.00 -4.93 1.36
C GLY A 38 -3.78 -3.74 0.81
N ILE A 39 -3.40 -2.51 1.18
CA ILE A 39 -4.00 -1.29 0.62
C ILE A 39 -3.77 -1.21 -0.89
N ASP A 40 -2.54 -1.43 -1.36
CA ASP A 40 -2.19 -1.39 -2.78
C ASP A 40 -2.98 -2.42 -3.59
N MET A 41 -3.12 -3.65 -3.07
CA MET A 41 -3.93 -4.70 -3.70
C MET A 41 -5.42 -4.31 -3.81
N VAL A 42 -5.97 -3.67 -2.78
CA VAL A 42 -7.36 -3.19 -2.80
C VAL A 42 -7.51 -2.04 -3.78
N LEU A 43 -6.60 -1.06 -3.79
CA LEU A 43 -6.66 0.06 -4.72
C LEU A 43 -6.53 -0.38 -6.17
N GLU A 44 -5.66 -1.33 -6.48
CA GLU A 44 -5.56 -1.90 -7.83
C GLU A 44 -6.85 -2.60 -8.26
N LYS A 45 -7.48 -3.33 -7.33
CA LYS A 45 -8.76 -4.01 -7.57
C LYS A 45 -9.90 -3.03 -7.88
N TYR A 46 -9.90 -1.86 -7.26
CA TYR A 46 -10.97 -0.86 -7.36
C TYR A 46 -10.59 0.34 -8.25
N LYS A 47 -9.52 0.23 -9.06
CA LYS A 47 -9.00 1.35 -9.86
C LYS A 47 -10.02 1.98 -10.79
N ASP A 48 -10.92 1.18 -11.36
CA ASP A 48 -11.93 1.65 -12.31
C ASP A 48 -13.07 2.43 -11.63
N GLU A 49 -13.23 2.26 -10.31
CA GLU A 49 -14.19 3.00 -9.49
C GLU A 49 -13.60 4.30 -8.93
N LEU A 50 -12.29 4.50 -9.06
CA LEU A 50 -11.63 5.74 -8.65
C LEU A 50 -11.80 6.80 -9.76
N PRO A 51 -12.51 7.91 -9.51
CA PRO A 51 -12.68 8.95 -10.52
C PRO A 51 -11.33 9.58 -10.88
N GLY A 52 -10.94 9.50 -12.16
CA GLY A 52 -9.83 10.28 -12.72
C GLY A 52 -8.61 9.52 -13.25
N GLN A 53 -8.69 8.22 -13.55
CA GLN A 53 -7.52 7.52 -14.09
C GLN A 53 -7.36 7.73 -15.61
N LEU A 54 -7.00 8.94 -16.05
CA LEU A 54 -6.09 9.06 -17.19
C LEU A 54 -4.72 8.60 -16.67
N THR A 55 -4.33 7.37 -16.98
CA THR A 55 -2.93 6.98 -16.90
C THR A 55 -2.14 7.87 -17.86
N LEU A 56 -1.43 8.86 -17.33
CA LEU A 56 -0.29 9.45 -18.04
C LEU A 56 0.88 8.46 -17.96
N ASP A 57 0.78 7.39 -18.72
CA ASP A 57 1.95 6.64 -19.18
C ASP A 57 2.73 7.54 -20.16
N GLY A 58 3.67 8.36 -19.66
CA GLY A 58 4.51 9.13 -20.60
C GLY A 58 5.29 10.36 -20.12
N ALA A 59 5.88 10.39 -18.93
CA ALA A 59 6.85 11.45 -18.60
C ALA A 59 8.01 10.92 -17.76
N GLY A 60 9.03 10.40 -18.46
CA GLY A 60 10.27 9.93 -17.84
C GLY A 60 11.29 9.29 -18.78
N ARG A 61 10.97 9.13 -20.08
CA ARG A 61 11.98 8.94 -21.14
C ARG A 61 12.03 10.17 -22.01
N SER A 62 12.97 11.05 -21.70
CA SER A 62 13.61 11.91 -22.68
C SER A 62 14.99 12.28 -22.12
N GLU A 63 15.99 11.57 -22.64
CA GLU A 63 17.35 12.07 -22.76
C GLU A 63 17.32 13.40 -23.56
N GLN A 64 17.97 14.42 -23.01
CA GLN A 64 18.86 15.37 -23.70
C GLN A 64 19.47 16.32 -22.67
#